data_AF-A0A0D2PRK4-F1
#
_entry.id   AF-A0A0D2PRK4-F1
#
_cell.length_a   1.000
_cell.length_b   1.000
_cell.length_c   1.000
_cell.angle_alpha   90.00
_cell.angle_beta   90.00
_cell.angle_gamma   90.00
#
_symmetry.space_group_name_H-M   'P 1'
#
loop_
_entity.id
_entity.type
_entity.pdbx_description
1 polymer ?
#
loop_
_entity_poly.entity_id
_entity_poly.type
_entity_poly.pdbx_seq_one_letter_code
_entity_poly.pdbx_strand_id
1 'polypeptide(L)'
;YIFTADDFQASLLQTRAFLYFPQGRAALLKGGIIGRIAREYLDADQALDGPSLEATFCHNGLCVDAQDGIHDFWDDDLTENEQATICGTY
;
A
#
# COMPACT_ATOMS: atom_id res chain seq x y z
N TYR A 1 22.55 -18.68 -7.14
CA TYR A 1 21.27 -19.24 -6.70
C TYR A 1 20.41 -19.46 -7.94
N ILE A 2 19.69 -20.59 -8.05
CA ILE A 2 18.73 -20.82 -9.15
C ILE A 2 17.35 -20.67 -8.54
N PHE A 3 16.57 -19.72 -9.04
CA PHE A 3 15.21 -19.49 -8.59
C PHE A 3 14.33 -20.69 -8.93
N THR A 4 13.53 -21.13 -7.96
CA THR A 4 12.70 -22.34 -8.01
C THR A 4 11.21 -22.02 -7.92
N ALA A 5 10.37 -23.05 -8.11
CA ALA A 5 8.94 -22.92 -7.89
C ALA A 5 8.60 -22.60 -6.43
N ASP A 6 9.39 -23.11 -5.47
CA ASP A 6 9.17 -22.86 -4.04
C ASP A 6 9.45 -21.40 -3.67
N ASP A 7 10.46 -20.78 -4.29
CA ASP A 7 10.75 -19.36 -4.13
C ASP A 7 9.59 -18.48 -4.61
N PHE A 8 8.99 -18.87 -5.74
CA PHE A 8 7.82 -18.18 -6.27
C PHE A 8 6.61 -18.30 -5.34
N GLN A 9 6.38 -19.48 -4.75
CA GLN A 9 5.29 -19.64 -3.78
C GLN A 9 5.56 -18.85 -2.50
N ALA A 10 6.81 -18.82 -2.04
CA ALA A 10 7.22 -18.02 -0.90
C ALA A 10 7.00 -16.52 -1.15
N SER A 11 7.35 -16.02 -2.35
CA SER A 11 7.14 -14.61 -2.70
C SER A 11 5.64 -14.27 -2.74
N LEU A 12 4.79 -15.12 -3.31
CA LEU A 12 3.34 -14.91 -3.31
C LEU A 12 2.76 -14.84 -1.88
N LEU A 13 3.21 -15.72 -0.98
CA LEU A 13 2.79 -15.70 0.42
C LEU A 13 3.25 -14.42 1.13
N GLN A 14 4.48 -13.98 0.88
CA GLN A 14 5.02 -12.74 1.43
C GLN A 14 4.24 -11.52 0.91
N THR A 15 4.00 -11.43 -0.40
CA THR A 15 3.20 -10.36 -1.01
C THR A 15 1.79 -10.33 -0.41
N ARG A 16 1.14 -11.49 -0.29
CA ARG A 16 -0.19 -11.58 0.33
C ARG A 16 -0.16 -11.09 1.77
N ALA A 17 0.77 -11.57 2.59
CA ALA A 17 0.89 -11.16 3.98
C ALA A 17 1.12 -9.65 4.10
N PHE A 18 1.98 -9.09 3.25
CA PHE A 18 2.29 -7.67 3.21
C PHE A 18 1.06 -6.79 2.87
N LEU A 19 0.23 -7.24 1.93
CA LEU A 19 -0.96 -6.50 1.50
C LEU A 19 -2.11 -6.50 2.51
N TYR A 20 -2.12 -7.37 3.54
CA TYR A 20 -3.15 -7.31 4.58
C TYR A 20 -2.90 -6.26 5.67
N PHE A 21 -1.77 -5.55 5.60
CA PHE A 21 -1.43 -4.43 6.48
C PHE A 21 -1.79 -3.08 5.81
N PRO A 22 -1.58 -1.91 6.46
CA PRO A 22 -1.92 -0.60 5.86
C PRO A 22 -1.37 -0.38 4.44
N GLN A 23 -0.25 -1.04 4.12
CA GLN A 23 0.38 -1.01 2.80
C GLN A 23 -0.51 -1.56 1.68
N GLY A 24 -1.48 -2.43 1.99
CA GLY A 24 -2.46 -2.91 1.02
C GLY A 24 -3.26 -1.80 0.39
N ARG A 25 -3.72 -0.86 1.22
CA ARG A 25 -4.49 0.30 0.77
C ARG A 25 -3.62 1.28 -0.01
N ALA A 26 -2.39 1.53 0.45
CA ALA A 26 -1.40 2.31 -0.32
C ALA A 26 -1.12 1.67 -1.69
N ALA A 27 -1.01 0.34 -1.77
CA ALA A 27 -0.82 -0.40 -3.01
C ALA A 27 -2.00 -0.25 -3.98
N LEU A 28 -3.24 -0.31 -3.47
CA LEU A 28 -4.45 -0.06 -4.26
C LEU A 28 -4.46 1.38 -4.82
N LEU A 29 -4.18 2.38 -3.98
CA LEU A 29 -4.16 3.80 -4.35
C LEU A 29 -3.06 4.14 -5.36
N LYS A 30 -1.90 3.47 -5.27
CA LYS A 30 -0.77 3.66 -6.19
C LYS A 30 -1.10 3.26 -7.64
N GLY A 31 -2.05 2.34 -7.82
CA GLY A 31 -2.49 1.89 -9.14
C GLY A 31 -1.39 1.17 -9.94
N GLY A 32 -1.53 1.16 -11.26
CA GLY A 32 -0.58 0.48 -12.15
C GLY A 32 -0.47 -1.03 -11.90
N ILE A 33 0.74 -1.58 -12.03
CA ILE A 33 0.97 -3.02 -11.78
C ILE A 33 0.82 -3.38 -10.30
N ILE A 34 1.25 -2.49 -9.40
CA ILE A 34 1.16 -2.67 -7.95
C ILE A 34 -0.30 -2.76 -7.51
N GLY A 35 -1.14 -1.81 -7.94
CA GLY A 35 -2.57 -1.82 -7.65
C GLY A 35 -3.28 -3.00 -8.30
N ARG A 36 -2.84 -3.46 -9.49
CA ARG A 36 -3.38 -4.68 -10.10
C ARG A 36 -3.06 -5.93 -9.26
N ILE A 37 -1.83 -6.07 -8.77
CA ILE A 37 -1.46 -7.18 -7.88
C ILE A 37 -2.23 -7.10 -6.56
N ALA A 38 -2.36 -5.91 -5.98
CA ALA A 38 -3.11 -5.71 -4.73
C ALA A 38 -4.57 -6.17 -4.85
N ARG A 39 -5.23 -5.89 -5.98
CA ARG A 39 -6.61 -6.31 -6.26
C ARG A 39 -6.83 -7.82 -6.37
N GLU A 40 -5.78 -8.62 -6.54
CA GLU A 40 -5.90 -10.09 -6.50
C GLU A 40 -6.13 -10.59 -5.06
N TYR A 41 -5.79 -9.76 -4.05
CA TYR A 41 -5.85 -10.13 -2.64
C TYR A 41 -6.84 -9.29 -1.82
N LEU A 42 -7.13 -8.07 -2.27
CA LEU A 42 -7.93 -7.07 -1.56
C LEU A 42 -9.12 -6.61 -2.40
N ASP A 43 -10.17 -6.19 -1.70
CA ASP A 43 -11.29 -5.51 -2.34
C ASP A 43 -10.90 -4.08 -2.74
N ALA A 44 -11.26 -3.67 -3.95
CA ALA A 44 -10.98 -2.33 -4.46
C ALA A 44 -11.72 -1.26 -3.66
N ASP A 45 -12.85 -1.62 -3.05
CA ASP A 45 -13.66 -0.69 -2.25
C ASP A 45 -12.90 -0.18 -1.01
N GLN A 46 -11.88 -0.90 -0.52
CA GLN A 46 -11.03 -0.45 0.58
C GLN A 46 -10.25 0.84 0.27
N ALA A 47 -10.05 1.18 -1.01
CA ALA A 47 -9.44 2.45 -1.41
C ALA A 47 -10.46 3.61 -1.46
N LEU A 48 -11.76 3.32 -1.41
CA LEU A 48 -12.85 4.29 -1.55
C LEU A 48 -13.40 4.77 -0.20
N ASP A 49 -13.00 4.15 0.91
CA ASP A 49 -13.45 4.49 2.27
C ASP A 49 -12.95 5.85 2.80
N GLY A 50 -12.19 6.60 1.98
CA GLY A 50 -11.60 7.88 2.33
C GLY A 50 -10.24 7.74 3.04
N PRO A 51 -9.74 8.80 3.71
CA PRO A 51 -8.43 8.80 4.36
C PRO A 51 -8.32 7.78 5.50
N SER A 52 -7.10 7.29 5.77
CA SER A 52 -6.90 6.19 6.74
C SER A 52 -7.24 6.62 8.16
N LEU A 53 -7.39 5.62 9.03
CA LEU A 53 -7.36 5.85 10.48
C LEU A 53 -6.02 6.48 10.93
N GLU A 54 -4.90 6.07 10.31
CA GLU A 54 -3.58 6.69 10.54
C GLU A 54 -3.62 8.19 10.21
N ALA A 55 -4.18 8.55 9.05
CA ALA A 55 -4.31 9.95 8.66
C ALA A 55 -5.28 10.74 9.53
N THR A 56 -6.46 10.18 9.83
CA THR A 56 -7.54 10.91 10.51
C THR A 56 -7.42 10.94 12.04
N PHE A 57 -6.96 9.85 12.67
CA PHE A 57 -6.89 9.73 14.13
C PHE A 57 -5.48 10.00 14.64
N CYS A 58 -4.46 9.40 14.02
CA CYS A 58 -3.06 9.59 14.42
C CYS A 58 -2.45 10.87 13.84
N HIS A 59 -3.12 11.50 12.87
CA HIS A 59 -2.65 12.70 12.14
C HIS A 59 -1.33 12.46 11.38
N ASN A 60 -1.05 11.20 11.00
CA ASN A 60 0.06 10.86 10.12
C ASN A 60 -0.26 11.33 8.70
N GLY A 61 0.56 12.21 8.12
CA GLY A 61 0.25 12.81 6.81
C GLY A 61 -0.73 13.99 6.86
N LEU A 62 -0.96 14.60 8.05
CA LEU A 62 -1.63 15.89 8.15
C LEU A 62 -0.77 16.98 7.49
N CYS A 63 -1.33 17.62 6.47
CA CYS A 63 -0.79 18.82 5.85
C CYS A 63 -1.62 20.04 6.29
N VAL A 64 -0.98 21.00 6.95
CA VAL A 64 -1.64 22.22 7.42
C VAL A 64 -1.19 23.39 6.57
N ASP A 65 -2.11 24.02 5.84
CA ASP A 65 -1.82 25.30 5.21
C ASP A 65 -1.98 26.43 6.24
N ALA A 66 -0.90 27.19 6.43
CA ALA A 66 -0.84 28.30 7.38
C ALA A 66 -1.65 29.52 6.94
N GLN A 67 -2.06 29.61 5.68
CA GLN A 67 -2.75 30.78 5.12
C GLN A 67 -4.26 30.74 5.35
N ASP A 68 -4.86 29.55 5.24
CA ASP A 68 -6.32 29.41 5.12
C ASP A 68 -6.94 28.59 6.27
N GLY A 69 -6.11 27.92 7.08
CA GLY A 69 -6.56 27.04 8.15
C GLY A 69 -7.24 25.75 7.65
N ILE A 70 -7.14 25.47 6.35
CA ILE A 70 -7.61 24.22 5.74
C ILE A 70 -6.56 23.13 6.00
N HIS A 71 -7.05 21.93 6.32
CA HIS A 71 -6.23 20.76 6.60
C HIS A 71 -6.48 19.71 5.53
N ASP A 72 -5.41 19.29 4.86
CA ASP A 72 -5.42 18.16 3.95
C ASP A 72 -4.83 16.94 4.64
N PHE A 73 -5.37 15.76 4.32
CA PHE A 73 -4.87 14.48 4.82
C PHE A 73 -4.34 13.68 3.65
N TRP A 74 -3.08 13.26 3.74
CA TRP A 74 -2.46 12.39 2.75
C TRP A 74 -2.24 11.02 3.38
N ASP A 75 -2.56 9.98 2.63
CA ASP A 75 -2.21 8.62 3.04
C ASP A 75 -0.74 8.32 2.84
N ASP A 76 -0.26 7.32 3.59
CA ASP A 76 1.08 6.78 3.42
C ASP A 76 1.28 6.21 2.00
N ASP A 77 2.49 6.35 1.49
CA ASP A 77 2.91 5.78 0.21
C ASP A 77 3.91 4.63 0.42
N LEU A 78 4.03 3.78 -0.58
CA LEU A 78 4.96 2.64 -0.59
C LEU A 78 6.39 3.10 -0.91
N THR A 79 7.33 2.72 -0.04
CA THR A 79 8.76 2.80 -0.31
C THR A 79 9.17 1.90 -1.48
N GLU A 80 10.31 2.17 -2.11
CA GLU A 80 10.81 1.33 -3.22
C GLU A 80 10.96 -0.14 -2.84
N ASN A 81 11.33 -0.41 -1.58
CA ASN A 81 11.51 -1.76 -1.07
C ASN A 81 10.19 -2.53 -0.95
N GLU A 82 9.15 -1.84 -0.52
CA GLU A 82 7.80 -2.39 -0.41
C GLU A 82 7.20 -2.64 -1.79
N GLN A 83 7.45 -1.75 -2.75
CA GLN A 83 7.09 -1.96 -4.15
C GLN A 83 7.81 -3.18 -4.75
N ALA A 84 9.11 -3.34 -4.49
CA ALA A 84 9.87 -4.51 -4.91
C ALA A 84 9.34 -5.81 -4.26
N THR A 85 8.96 -5.75 -2.99
CA THR A 85 8.36 -6.88 -2.26
C THR A 85 7.01 -7.29 -2.87
N ILE A 86 6.15 -6.33 -3.21
CA ILE A 86 4.86 -6.61 -3.87
C ILE A 86 5.07 -7.20 -5.27
N CYS A 87 6.08 -6.71 -5.99
CA CYS A 87 6.42 -7.21 -7.33
C CYS A 87 7.22 -8.53 -7.30
N GLY A 88 7.57 -9.06 -6.13
CA GLY A 88 8.34 -10.29 -5.98
C GLY A 88 9.78 -10.20 -6.49
N THR A 89 10.37 -9.01 -6.48
CA THR A 89 11.74 -8.74 -6.95
C THR A 89 12.73 -8.48 -5.80
N TYR A 90 12.29 -8.65 -4.55
CA TYR A 90 13.13 -8.51 -3.36
C TYR A 90 13.68 -9.88 -2.91
#